data_AF-M1XKX1-F1
#
_entry.id   AF-M1XKX1-F1
#
_cell.length_a   1.000
_cell.length_b   1.000
_cell.length_c   1.000
_cell.angle_alpha   90.00
_cell.angle_beta   90.00
_cell.angle_gamma   90.00
#
_symmetry.space_group_name_H-M   'P 1'
#
loop_
_entity.id
_entity.type
_entity.pdbx_description
1 polymer ?
#
loop_
_entity_poly.entity_id
_entity_poly.type
_entity_poly.pdbx_seq_one_letter_code
_entity_poly.pdbx_strand_id
1 'polypeptide(L)'
;MGNLNDPGKYKDKYEKARDRLQRQDINEEDRKAISAFVDDRKANNDLAYSSLEQYTTVLLRAANLAEKPLTDFQEKDPKEGKYQSDYSTFIQGVSEGTLPQAKDGGYSDEYCRSFRQVLKPFFRFIGREWSEDISIGQPTRGKITESDCFTSDETAKMFQVADSRDSAIIALWLATGQRASAMASLKLKDVSFTENRGRFRLNPEAVGLKGAEGLRPMLWASPYVKEWVNNHHPKREEKEAPLFCCKRSGHNYSVGDPLSYEAIRRIIERVCEKADIDSDKAQTHRFRHTAIRRMIRDGLTEQQICFIVGWHEDSSQLSRYGSLSDETHSSDIEEEYGLREEEEEGIGPSFDNCPKCDTPLSELTKPAYCPSCGLPLKHSAEETEKQIEEDITESAIQADTEEGKDTIRELKQFLDENPSLKNELIGE
;
A
#
# COMPACT_ATOMS: atom_id res chain seq x y z
N MET A 1 -2.69 23.35 4.78
CA MET A 1 -2.33 22.82 3.45
C MET A 1 -1.78 21.39 3.54
N GLY A 2 -1.99 20.56 2.52
CA GLY A 2 -1.22 19.32 2.34
C GLY A 2 0.17 19.65 1.79
N ASN A 3 1.19 18.87 2.16
CA ASN A 3 2.48 18.91 1.48
C ASN A 3 2.49 17.74 0.50
N LEU A 4 2.68 18.01 -0.79
CA LEU A 4 2.69 16.97 -1.82
C LEU A 4 3.77 15.90 -1.57
N ASN A 5 4.94 16.33 -1.11
CA ASN A 5 6.09 15.47 -0.85
C ASN A 5 6.06 14.92 0.60
N ASP A 6 5.16 15.38 1.46
CA ASP A 6 4.87 14.79 2.77
C ASP A 6 3.34 14.74 3.03
N PRO A 7 2.60 13.86 2.31
CA PRO A 7 1.14 13.78 2.46
C PRO A 7 0.70 13.34 3.86
N GLY A 8 1.59 12.63 4.57
CA GLY A 8 1.39 12.13 5.92
C GLY A 8 1.67 13.17 7.02
N LYS A 9 2.31 14.30 6.67
CA LYS A 9 2.78 15.34 7.59
C LYS A 9 3.67 14.79 8.70
N TYR A 10 4.60 13.92 8.35
CA TYR A 10 5.43 13.21 9.31
C TYR A 10 6.24 14.17 10.19
N LYS A 11 6.75 15.26 9.62
CA LYS A 11 7.48 16.28 10.39
C LYS A 11 6.57 16.99 11.39
N ASP A 12 5.42 17.49 10.96
CA ASP A 12 4.46 18.18 11.85
C ASP A 12 3.97 17.26 12.98
N LYS A 13 3.76 15.97 12.68
CA LYS A 13 3.33 14.98 13.69
C LYS A 13 4.42 14.76 14.74
N TYR A 14 5.67 14.66 14.32
CA TYR A 14 6.80 14.58 15.22
C TYR A 14 6.92 15.83 16.11
N GLU A 15 6.78 17.03 15.53
CA GLU A 15 6.79 18.29 16.29
C GLU A 15 5.65 18.35 17.31
N LYS A 16 4.45 17.90 16.96
CA LYS A 16 3.34 17.75 17.91
C LYS A 16 3.61 16.71 18.98
N ALA A 17 4.32 15.63 18.68
CA ALA A 17 4.74 14.66 19.68
C ALA A 17 5.74 15.27 20.68
N ARG A 18 6.68 16.09 20.20
CA ARG A 18 7.60 16.87 21.05
C ARG A 18 6.87 17.86 21.94
N ASP A 19 5.91 18.61 21.38
CA ASP A 19 5.06 19.52 22.15
C ASP A 19 4.31 18.80 23.27
N ARG A 20 3.75 17.62 22.98
CA ARG A 20 3.08 16.79 24.00
C ARG A 20 4.05 16.34 25.09
N LEU A 21 5.25 15.89 24.71
CA LEU A 21 6.30 15.52 25.65
C LEU A 21 6.68 16.67 26.60
N GLN A 22 6.62 17.93 26.16
CA GLN A 22 6.92 19.08 27.03
C GLN A 22 5.77 19.46 27.97
N ARG A 23 4.52 19.21 27.59
CA ARG A 23 3.34 19.68 28.34
C ARG A 23 2.70 18.63 29.24
N GLN A 24 2.90 17.35 28.95
CA GLN A 24 2.23 16.28 29.69
C GLN A 24 2.85 16.08 31.08
N ASP A 25 2.03 15.71 32.06
CA ASP A 25 2.46 15.44 33.43
C ASP A 25 3.15 14.07 33.50
N ILE A 26 4.48 14.10 33.51
CA ILE A 26 5.38 12.95 33.65
C ILE A 26 6.55 13.36 34.54
N ASN A 27 7.29 12.39 35.06
CA ASN A 27 8.51 12.66 35.82
C ASN A 27 9.49 13.52 35.02
N GLU A 28 10.13 14.48 35.69
CA GLU A 28 11.01 15.45 35.04
C GLU A 28 12.32 14.84 34.51
N GLU A 29 12.86 13.83 35.19
CA GLU A 29 14.05 13.12 34.72
C GLU A 29 13.73 12.26 33.49
N ASP A 30 12.56 11.61 33.45
CA ASP A 30 12.07 10.94 32.25
C ASP A 30 11.90 11.93 31.09
N ARG A 31 11.30 13.11 31.34
CA ARG A 31 11.11 14.14 30.31
C ARG A 31 12.44 14.57 29.69
N LYS A 32 13.45 14.85 30.52
CA LYS A 32 14.80 15.20 30.08
C LYS A 32 15.46 14.06 29.30
N ALA A 33 15.43 12.85 29.85
CA ALA A 33 16.04 11.67 29.23
C ALA A 33 15.41 11.34 27.87
N ILE A 34 14.08 11.32 27.78
CA ILE A 34 13.35 11.09 26.53
C ILE A 34 13.66 12.20 25.52
N SER A 35 13.70 13.46 25.98
CA SER A 35 14.01 14.60 25.10
C SER A 35 15.42 14.47 24.52
N ALA A 36 16.41 14.19 25.37
CA ALA A 36 17.81 13.99 24.97
C ALA A 36 17.97 12.80 24.02
N PHE A 37 17.31 11.67 24.30
CA PHE A 37 17.34 10.50 23.43
C PHE A 37 16.80 10.81 22.04
N VAL A 38 15.64 11.47 21.96
CA VAL A 38 15.01 11.81 20.68
C VAL A 38 15.84 12.84 19.90
N ASP A 39 16.46 13.79 20.60
CA ASP A 39 17.33 14.80 20.00
C ASP A 39 18.65 14.19 19.48
N ASP A 40 19.23 13.23 20.21
CA ASP A 40 20.39 12.44 19.77
C ASP A 40 20.09 11.66 18.49
N ARG A 41 18.98 10.92 18.45
CA ARG A 41 18.52 10.19 17.25
C ARG A 41 18.36 11.12 16.05
N LYS A 42 17.69 12.24 16.25
CA LYS A 42 17.53 13.25 15.19
C LYS A 42 18.87 13.83 14.74
N ALA A 43 19.79 14.13 15.65
CA ALA A 43 21.11 14.68 15.34
C ALA A 43 21.98 13.69 14.54
N ASN A 44 21.88 12.40 14.86
CA ASN A 44 22.56 11.33 14.14
C ASN A 44 21.91 10.98 12.78
N ASN A 45 20.76 11.59 12.47
CA ASN A 45 19.97 11.37 11.25
C ASN A 45 19.70 9.86 11.00
N ASP A 46 19.50 9.10 12.07
CA ASP A 46 19.38 7.65 12.02
C ASP A 46 17.93 7.17 11.81
N LEU A 47 16.96 8.08 11.96
CA LEU A 47 15.53 7.78 11.92
C LEU A 47 14.74 8.79 11.11
N ALA A 48 13.79 8.27 10.32
CA ALA A 48 12.78 9.10 9.68
C ALA A 48 11.85 9.77 10.71
N TYR A 49 11.24 10.90 10.34
CA TYR A 49 10.31 11.64 11.22
C TYR A 49 9.17 10.78 11.77
N SER A 50 8.65 9.83 11.01
CA SER A 50 7.62 8.89 11.49
C SER A 50 8.13 8.00 12.64
N SER A 51 9.39 7.57 12.57
CA SER A 51 10.01 6.75 13.62
C SER A 51 10.33 7.59 14.84
N LEU A 52 10.78 8.84 14.66
CA LEU A 52 10.98 9.80 15.76
C LEU A 52 9.64 10.12 16.47
N GLU A 53 8.55 10.30 15.72
CA GLU A 53 7.21 10.45 16.27
C GLU A 53 6.80 9.22 17.09
N GLN A 54 7.00 8.02 16.55
CA GLN A 54 6.70 6.77 17.24
C GLN A 54 7.51 6.65 18.53
N TYR A 55 8.83 6.86 18.48
CA TYR A 55 9.69 6.80 19.67
C TYR A 55 9.24 7.78 20.74
N THR A 56 8.99 9.02 20.36
CA THR A 56 8.51 10.06 21.29
C THR A 56 7.18 9.65 21.93
N THR A 57 6.23 9.18 21.11
CA THR A 57 4.87 8.84 21.59
C THR A 57 4.87 7.59 22.47
N VAL A 58 5.65 6.56 22.11
CA VAL A 58 5.75 5.32 22.88
C VAL A 58 6.48 5.54 24.21
N LEU A 59 7.58 6.29 24.22
CA LEU A 59 8.29 6.63 25.46
C LEU A 59 7.45 7.48 26.39
N LEU A 60 6.76 8.48 25.83
CA LEU A 60 5.81 9.28 26.58
C LEU A 60 4.72 8.39 27.18
N ARG A 61 4.15 7.46 26.40
CA ARG A 61 3.16 6.51 26.91
C ARG A 61 3.75 5.60 28.00
N ALA A 62 4.99 5.14 27.83
CA ALA A 62 5.67 4.30 28.83
C ALA A 62 5.84 5.04 30.16
N ALA A 63 6.30 6.30 30.11
CA ALA A 63 6.48 7.13 31.30
C ALA A 63 5.17 7.41 32.04
N ASN A 64 4.03 7.51 31.32
CA ASN A 64 2.72 7.65 31.96
C ASN A 64 2.19 6.34 32.57
N LEU A 65 2.51 5.20 31.96
CA LEU A 65 2.05 3.89 32.42
C LEU A 65 2.87 3.36 33.60
N ALA A 66 4.14 3.74 33.70
CA ALA A 66 5.05 3.25 34.71
C ALA A 66 4.72 3.85 36.09
N GLU A 67 4.75 3.00 37.13
CA GLU A 67 4.52 3.43 38.52
C GLU A 67 5.69 4.22 39.11
N LYS A 68 6.86 4.13 38.47
CA LYS A 68 8.08 4.84 38.82
C LYS A 68 8.79 5.34 37.56
N PRO A 69 9.69 6.32 37.66
CA PRO A 69 10.38 6.87 36.50
C PRO A 69 11.10 5.79 35.70
N LEU A 70 11.03 5.86 34.37
CA LEU A 70 11.76 4.95 33.49
C LEU A 70 13.26 5.02 33.77
N THR A 71 13.79 6.22 34.07
CA THR A 71 15.19 6.39 34.46
C THR A 71 15.58 5.58 35.71
N ASP A 72 14.62 5.20 36.55
CA ASP A 72 14.86 4.45 37.80
C ASP A 72 14.62 2.93 37.65
N PHE A 73 14.38 2.45 36.42
CA PHE A 73 14.23 1.02 36.15
C PHE A 73 15.55 0.28 36.42
N GLN A 74 15.45 -0.78 37.21
CA GLN A 74 16.56 -1.65 37.62
C GLN A 74 16.44 -3.02 36.93
N GLU A 75 17.60 -3.65 36.80
CA GLU A 75 17.71 -5.03 36.32
C GLU A 75 17.23 -6.04 37.38
N LYS A 76 17.05 -7.28 36.94
CA LYS A 76 17.07 -8.44 37.82
C LYS A 76 18.47 -8.53 38.45
N ASP A 77 18.53 -8.59 39.77
CA ASP A 77 19.75 -8.98 40.48
C ASP A 77 19.47 -10.22 41.33
N PRO A 78 19.74 -11.43 40.79
CA PRO A 78 19.59 -12.67 41.53
C PRO A 78 20.46 -12.74 42.79
N LYS A 79 21.58 -11.99 42.85
CA LYS A 79 22.48 -11.97 44.02
C LYS A 79 21.92 -11.12 45.15
N GLU A 80 21.14 -10.08 44.83
CA GLU A 80 20.36 -9.30 45.79
C GLU A 80 18.98 -9.92 46.10
N GLY A 81 18.67 -11.10 45.53
CA GLY A 81 17.38 -11.78 45.71
C GLY A 81 16.23 -11.23 44.87
N LYS A 82 16.52 -10.34 43.88
CA LYS A 82 15.54 -9.81 42.93
C LYS A 82 15.54 -10.64 41.66
N TYR A 83 14.52 -11.49 41.50
CA TYR A 83 14.37 -12.37 40.33
C TYR A 83 13.55 -11.75 39.17
N GLN A 84 12.99 -10.55 39.38
CA GLN A 84 12.19 -9.82 38.40
C GLN A 84 12.70 -8.38 38.26
N SER A 85 12.88 -7.92 37.01
CA SER A 85 13.27 -6.54 36.72
C SER A 85 12.02 -5.68 36.61
N ASP A 86 12.18 -4.39 36.88
CA ASP A 86 11.10 -3.43 36.71
C ASP A 86 10.60 -3.41 35.26
N TYR A 87 11.50 -3.58 34.29
CA TYR A 87 11.15 -3.73 32.89
C TYR A 87 10.24 -4.94 32.63
N SER A 88 10.57 -6.11 33.19
CA SER A 88 9.73 -7.31 33.00
C SER A 88 8.35 -7.12 33.63
N THR A 89 8.28 -6.58 34.85
CA THR A 89 7.02 -6.26 35.52
C THR A 89 6.20 -5.26 34.72
N PHE A 90 6.83 -4.21 34.20
CA PHE A 90 6.17 -3.20 33.38
C PHE A 90 5.58 -3.81 32.11
N ILE A 91 6.36 -4.56 31.32
CA ILE A 91 5.86 -5.16 30.07
C ILE A 91 4.76 -6.17 30.34
N GLN A 92 4.86 -6.97 31.40
CA GLN A 92 3.80 -7.87 31.82
C GLN A 92 2.54 -7.09 32.18
N GLY A 93 2.65 -6.02 32.97
CA GLY A 93 1.50 -5.21 33.35
C GLY A 93 0.87 -4.44 32.19
N VAL A 94 1.65 -4.03 31.19
CA VAL A 94 1.12 -3.53 29.90
C VAL A 94 0.34 -4.64 29.20
N SER A 95 0.90 -5.85 29.10
CA SER A 95 0.27 -6.98 28.42
C SER A 95 -1.03 -7.43 29.09
N GLU A 96 -1.09 -7.44 30.42
CA GLU A 96 -2.22 -7.95 31.20
C GLU A 96 -3.21 -6.84 31.60
N GLY A 97 -2.84 -5.57 31.43
CA GLY A 97 -3.66 -4.43 31.83
C GLY A 97 -3.71 -4.18 33.33
N THR A 98 -2.69 -4.62 34.07
CA THR A 98 -2.65 -4.49 35.53
C THR A 98 -2.09 -3.14 36.01
N LEU A 99 -1.53 -2.33 35.10
CA LEU A 99 -1.02 -1.00 35.43
C LEU A 99 -2.18 0.00 35.59
N PRO A 100 -2.08 0.99 36.51
CA PRO A 100 -3.18 1.91 36.84
C PRO A 100 -3.79 2.68 35.66
N GLN A 101 -2.99 2.97 34.62
CA GLN A 101 -3.41 3.72 33.44
C GLN A 101 -3.47 2.85 32.16
N ALA A 102 -3.31 1.54 32.31
CA ALA A 102 -3.47 0.61 31.20
C ALA A 102 -4.95 0.38 30.87
N LYS A 103 -5.20 -0.13 29.68
CA LYS A 103 -6.54 -0.54 29.26
C LYS A 103 -6.89 -1.85 29.97
N ASP A 104 -8.14 -2.00 30.42
CA ASP A 104 -8.67 -3.27 30.94
C ASP A 104 -8.48 -4.41 29.93
N GLY A 105 -7.93 -5.53 30.40
CA GLY A 105 -7.57 -6.68 29.56
C GLY A 105 -6.28 -6.49 28.75
N GLY A 106 -5.55 -5.41 28.98
CA GLY A 106 -4.21 -5.18 28.44
C GLY A 106 -4.17 -4.76 26.97
N TYR A 107 -3.01 -4.93 26.37
CA TYR A 107 -2.73 -4.55 24.98
C TYR A 107 -2.30 -5.74 24.14
N SER A 108 -2.44 -5.60 22.81
CA SER A 108 -2.02 -6.65 21.87
C SER A 108 -0.51 -6.87 21.89
N ASP A 109 -0.09 -8.09 21.52
CA ASP A 109 1.33 -8.46 21.42
C ASP A 109 2.15 -7.51 20.55
N GLU A 110 1.56 -7.03 19.44
CA GLU A 110 2.21 -6.08 18.53
C GLU A 110 2.39 -4.70 19.21
N TYR A 111 1.42 -4.27 20.02
CA TYR A 111 1.56 -3.04 20.79
C TYR A 111 2.63 -3.18 21.88
N CYS A 112 2.65 -4.30 22.62
CA CYS A 112 3.71 -4.62 23.58
C CYS A 112 5.09 -4.69 22.90
N ARG A 113 5.16 -5.28 21.70
CA ARG A 113 6.37 -5.30 20.87
C ARG A 113 6.87 -3.89 20.55
N SER A 114 5.96 -2.95 20.25
CA SER A 114 6.33 -1.55 20.00
C SER A 114 7.04 -0.93 21.21
N PHE A 115 6.62 -1.23 22.45
CA PHE A 115 7.36 -0.81 23.64
C PHE A 115 8.77 -1.38 23.65
N ARG A 116 8.94 -2.68 23.41
CA ARG A 116 10.28 -3.32 23.41
C ARG A 116 11.21 -2.69 22.37
N GLN A 117 10.69 -2.38 21.17
CA GLN A 117 11.44 -1.73 20.08
C GLN A 117 11.99 -0.37 20.46
N VAL A 118 11.25 0.40 21.26
CA VAL A 118 11.64 1.77 21.64
C VAL A 118 12.40 1.79 22.96
N LEU A 119 11.97 1.00 23.94
CA LEU A 119 12.58 0.95 25.28
C LEU A 119 13.99 0.37 25.25
N LYS A 120 14.26 -0.64 24.43
CA LYS A 120 15.61 -1.21 24.29
C LYS A 120 16.67 -0.14 23.94
N PRO A 121 16.55 0.58 22.81
CA PRO A 121 17.51 1.61 22.47
C PRO A 121 17.52 2.81 23.43
N PHE A 122 16.39 3.12 24.07
CA PHE A 122 16.31 4.19 25.07
C PHE A 122 17.08 3.83 26.35
N PHE A 123 16.86 2.64 26.90
CA PHE A 123 17.57 2.17 28.10
C PHE A 123 19.08 2.07 27.86
N ARG A 124 19.48 1.61 26.67
CA ARG A 124 20.89 1.66 26.26
C ARG A 124 21.45 3.08 26.28
N PHE A 125 20.71 4.04 25.72
CA PHE A 125 21.12 5.44 25.67
C PHE A 125 21.36 6.04 27.06
N ILE A 126 20.52 5.71 28.04
CA ILE A 126 20.69 6.17 29.43
C ILE A 126 21.63 5.30 30.27
N GLY A 127 22.43 4.42 29.64
CA GLY A 127 23.49 3.65 30.31
C GLY A 127 23.00 2.39 31.04
N ARG A 128 21.86 1.81 30.65
CA ARG A 128 21.37 0.54 31.20
C ARG A 128 21.82 -0.62 30.31
N GLU A 129 22.93 -1.26 30.64
CA GLU A 129 23.53 -2.34 29.84
C GLU A 129 22.59 -3.55 29.66
N TRP A 130 21.79 -3.86 30.68
CA TRP A 130 20.77 -4.92 30.66
C TRP A 130 19.67 -4.75 29.61
N SER A 131 19.58 -3.57 29.01
CA SER A 131 18.69 -3.35 27.87
C SER A 131 19.03 -4.26 26.69
N GLU A 132 20.27 -4.74 26.58
CA GLU A 132 20.67 -5.66 25.51
C GLU A 132 19.96 -7.02 25.60
N ASP A 133 19.57 -7.44 26.80
CA ASP A 133 18.80 -8.68 27.03
C ASP A 133 17.32 -8.55 26.68
N ILE A 134 16.86 -7.35 26.32
CA ILE A 134 15.50 -7.14 25.84
C ILE A 134 15.33 -7.85 24.49
N SER A 135 14.54 -8.93 24.51
CA SER A 135 14.06 -9.59 23.30
C SER A 135 12.84 -8.87 22.74
N ILE A 136 12.92 -8.42 21.49
CA ILE A 136 11.83 -7.73 20.81
C ILE A 136 10.73 -8.73 20.37
N GLY A 137 11.12 -10.00 20.15
CA GLY A 137 10.27 -11.04 19.57
C GLY A 137 10.20 -10.98 18.04
N GLN A 138 9.30 -11.76 17.44
CA GLN A 138 8.95 -11.66 16.02
C GLN A 138 7.63 -10.89 15.87
N PRO A 139 7.40 -10.18 14.75
CA PRO A 139 6.11 -9.56 14.50
C PRO A 139 5.04 -10.64 14.31
N THR A 140 3.86 -10.45 14.91
CA THR A 140 2.69 -11.30 14.63
C THR A 140 2.09 -10.88 13.29
N ARG A 141 2.14 -11.78 12.31
CA ARG A 141 1.58 -11.52 10.98
C ARG A 141 0.24 -12.24 10.86
N GLY A 142 -0.85 -11.48 10.96
CA GLY A 142 -2.18 -12.02 10.67
C GLY A 142 -2.28 -12.42 9.19
N LYS A 143 -2.95 -13.55 8.93
CA LYS A 143 -3.35 -13.95 7.58
C LYS A 143 -4.33 -12.91 7.02
N ILE A 144 -4.23 -12.65 5.72
CA ILE A 144 -5.19 -11.82 5.00
C ILE A 144 -6.20 -12.74 4.34
N THR A 145 -7.47 -12.54 4.65
CA THR A 145 -8.61 -13.33 4.16
C THR A 145 -9.45 -12.53 3.19
N GLU A 146 -10.49 -13.14 2.63
CA GLU A 146 -11.45 -12.44 1.76
C GLU A 146 -12.20 -11.34 2.51
N SER A 147 -12.47 -11.54 3.80
CA SER A 147 -13.09 -10.54 4.67
C SER A 147 -12.25 -9.28 4.86
N ASP A 148 -10.97 -9.30 4.46
CA ASP A 148 -10.04 -8.15 4.45
C ASP A 148 -9.99 -7.44 3.07
N CYS A 149 -10.81 -7.86 2.12
CA CYS A 149 -10.88 -7.33 0.76
C CYS A 149 -12.27 -6.75 0.45
N PHE A 150 -12.38 -6.05 -0.68
CA PHE A 150 -13.67 -5.67 -1.26
C PHE A 150 -14.13 -6.70 -2.28
N THR A 151 -15.42 -7.01 -2.27
CA THR A 151 -16.04 -7.87 -3.27
C THR A 151 -16.28 -7.13 -4.59
N SER A 152 -16.58 -7.86 -5.66
CA SER A 152 -16.95 -7.26 -6.94
C SER A 152 -18.18 -6.37 -6.86
N ASP A 153 -19.22 -6.79 -6.14
CA ASP A 153 -20.42 -5.97 -5.91
C ASP A 153 -20.07 -4.66 -5.16
N GLU A 154 -19.26 -4.73 -4.11
CA GLU A 154 -18.83 -3.55 -3.36
C GLU A 154 -18.05 -2.57 -4.25
N THR A 155 -17.07 -3.06 -5.02
CA THR A 155 -16.31 -2.17 -5.92
C THR A 155 -17.18 -1.60 -7.04
N ALA A 156 -18.14 -2.35 -7.58
CA ALA A 156 -19.10 -1.85 -8.56
C ALA A 156 -19.96 -0.71 -7.97
N LYS A 157 -20.51 -0.91 -6.76
CA LYS A 157 -21.25 0.13 -6.03
C LYS A 157 -20.40 1.37 -5.78
N MET A 158 -19.11 1.22 -5.43
CA MET A 158 -18.19 2.35 -5.28
C MET A 158 -18.06 3.16 -6.58
N PHE A 159 -17.87 2.50 -7.73
CA PHE A 159 -17.74 3.19 -9.02
C PHE A 159 -19.03 3.89 -9.46
N GLN A 160 -20.20 3.37 -9.08
CA GLN A 160 -21.50 4.01 -9.37
C GLN A 160 -21.70 5.34 -8.62
N VAL A 161 -21.16 5.47 -7.40
CA VAL A 161 -21.35 6.65 -6.55
C VAL A 161 -20.17 7.62 -6.56
N ALA A 162 -19.01 7.17 -7.03
CA ALA A 162 -17.80 7.97 -7.15
C ALA A 162 -17.87 8.91 -8.36
N ASP A 163 -17.33 10.10 -8.20
CA ASP A 163 -17.15 11.04 -9.32
C ASP A 163 -15.81 10.79 -10.03
N SER A 164 -15.54 11.47 -11.15
CA SER A 164 -14.35 11.26 -11.98
C SER A 164 -13.02 11.18 -11.20
N ARG A 165 -12.79 12.07 -10.22
CA ARG A 165 -11.57 12.02 -9.40
C ARG A 165 -11.55 10.80 -8.51
N ASP A 166 -12.64 10.57 -7.80
CA ASP A 166 -12.72 9.53 -6.79
C ASP A 166 -12.67 8.15 -7.48
N SER A 167 -13.30 7.99 -8.64
CA SER A 167 -13.20 6.82 -9.52
C SER A 167 -11.76 6.60 -10.02
N ALA A 168 -11.05 7.66 -10.43
CA ALA A 168 -9.65 7.55 -10.82
C ALA A 168 -8.73 7.12 -9.65
N ILE A 169 -8.97 7.62 -8.43
CA ILE A 169 -8.26 7.19 -7.22
C ILE A 169 -8.51 5.71 -6.96
N ILE A 170 -9.78 5.29 -6.94
CA ILE A 170 -10.20 3.92 -6.64
C ILE A 170 -9.65 2.95 -7.68
N ALA A 171 -9.80 3.26 -8.97
CA ALA A 171 -9.31 2.42 -10.07
C ALA A 171 -7.80 2.23 -9.98
N LEU A 172 -7.03 3.32 -9.88
CA LEU A 172 -5.58 3.24 -9.83
C LEU A 172 -5.11 2.49 -8.58
N TRP A 173 -5.81 2.61 -7.46
CA TRP A 173 -5.47 1.89 -6.23
C TRP A 173 -5.75 0.38 -6.34
N LEU A 174 -6.93 0.00 -6.84
CA LEU A 174 -7.30 -1.41 -7.05
C LEU A 174 -6.45 -2.08 -8.13
N ALA A 175 -5.93 -1.33 -9.10
CA ALA A 175 -5.04 -1.84 -10.15
C ALA A 175 -3.58 -1.99 -9.70
N THR A 176 -3.14 -1.31 -8.65
CA THR A 176 -1.69 -1.22 -8.32
C THR A 176 -1.36 -1.55 -6.88
N GLY A 177 -2.36 -1.58 -6.00
CA GLY A 177 -2.19 -1.81 -4.57
C GLY A 177 -1.28 -0.79 -3.86
N GLN A 178 -0.98 0.36 -4.47
CA GLN A 178 0.00 1.32 -3.94
C GLN A 178 -0.31 1.81 -2.53
N ARG A 179 0.70 2.34 -1.83
CA ARG A 179 0.45 2.99 -0.53
C ARG A 179 -0.27 4.32 -0.76
N ALA A 180 -1.16 4.71 0.15
CA ALA A 180 -1.88 5.97 0.06
C ALA A 180 -0.95 7.19 -0.07
N SER A 181 0.22 7.17 0.60
CA SER A 181 1.23 8.23 0.51
C SER A 181 1.84 8.32 -0.90
N ALA A 182 2.07 7.18 -1.56
CA ALA A 182 2.54 7.13 -2.94
C ALA A 182 1.50 7.73 -3.90
N MET A 183 0.24 7.32 -3.73
CA MET A 183 -0.87 7.82 -4.54
C MET A 183 -1.08 9.34 -4.36
N ALA A 184 -0.98 9.82 -3.11
CA ALA A 184 -1.16 11.22 -2.76
C ALA A 184 -0.05 12.14 -3.28
N SER A 185 1.15 11.60 -3.51
CA SER A 185 2.32 12.39 -3.89
C SER A 185 2.57 12.49 -5.39
N LEU A 186 1.78 11.78 -6.22
CA LEU A 186 1.90 11.82 -7.68
C LEU A 186 1.59 13.22 -8.22
N LYS A 187 2.34 13.62 -9.24
CA LYS A 187 2.14 14.85 -10.02
C LYS A 187 1.56 14.52 -11.40
N LEU A 188 0.99 15.52 -12.07
CA LEU A 188 0.53 15.36 -13.46
C LEU A 188 1.65 14.96 -14.41
N LYS A 189 2.89 15.44 -14.20
CA LYS A 189 4.05 15.02 -15.01
C LYS A 189 4.44 13.54 -14.82
N ASP A 190 4.00 12.92 -13.73
CA ASP A 190 4.40 11.55 -13.40
C ASP A 190 3.56 10.52 -14.17
N VAL A 191 2.47 10.94 -14.81
CA VAL A 191 1.59 10.06 -15.58
C VAL A 191 1.80 10.23 -17.09
N SER A 192 1.74 9.13 -17.81
CA SER A 192 1.75 9.12 -19.28
C SER A 192 0.71 8.15 -19.81
N PHE A 193 0.14 8.50 -20.96
CA PHE A 193 -0.85 7.69 -21.66
C PHE A 193 -0.38 7.45 -23.10
N THR A 194 -0.31 6.19 -23.49
CA THR A 194 0.02 5.76 -24.86
C THR A 194 -1.08 4.81 -25.29
N GLU A 195 -1.89 5.21 -26.26
CA GLU A 195 -3.01 4.41 -26.78
C GLU A 195 -3.98 3.91 -25.71
N ASN A 196 -3.94 2.61 -25.40
CA ASN A 196 -4.75 1.91 -24.41
C ASN A 196 -4.07 1.79 -23.05
N ARG A 197 -2.82 2.24 -22.94
CA ARG A 197 -1.97 2.07 -21.76
C ARG A 197 -1.77 3.38 -21.03
N GLY A 198 -1.77 3.29 -19.71
CA GLY A 198 -1.33 4.33 -18.81
C GLY A 198 -0.18 3.81 -17.97
N ARG A 199 0.80 4.67 -17.69
CA ARG A 199 1.87 4.39 -16.75
C ARG A 199 2.06 5.58 -15.82
N PHE A 200 2.51 5.33 -14.60
CA PHE A 200 2.91 6.38 -13.68
C PHE A 200 4.26 6.09 -13.05
N ARG A 201 5.03 7.14 -12.75
CA ARG A 201 6.28 7.03 -12.01
C ARG A 201 6.05 7.43 -10.57
N LEU A 202 6.56 6.64 -9.62
CA LEU A 202 6.53 7.01 -8.21
C LEU A 202 7.37 8.28 -7.98
N ASN A 203 6.82 9.25 -7.25
CA ASN A 203 7.49 10.52 -6.97
C ASN A 203 8.69 10.30 -6.01
N PRO A 204 9.94 10.43 -6.48
CA PRO A 204 11.13 10.14 -5.67
C PRO A 204 11.36 11.18 -4.55
N GLU A 205 10.73 12.35 -4.64
CA GLU A 205 10.82 13.41 -3.62
C GLU A 205 9.90 13.13 -2.42
N ALA A 206 9.00 12.16 -2.52
CA ALA A 206 7.99 11.90 -1.51
C ALA A 206 8.52 11.10 -0.32
N VAL A 207 8.16 11.53 0.89
CA VAL A 207 8.46 10.83 2.13
C VAL A 207 7.45 9.69 2.35
N GLY A 208 7.92 8.58 2.94
CA GLY A 208 7.06 7.48 3.35
C GLY A 208 6.75 6.46 2.25
N LEU A 209 7.55 6.44 1.17
CA LEU A 209 7.46 5.41 0.12
C LEU A 209 8.11 4.07 0.50
N LYS A 210 8.87 4.02 1.59
CA LYS A 210 9.61 2.83 2.06
C LYS A 210 10.54 2.24 0.98
N GLY A 211 11.25 3.10 0.26
CA GLY A 211 12.18 2.71 -0.81
C GLY A 211 11.52 2.33 -2.13
N ALA A 212 10.19 2.43 -2.26
CA ALA A 212 9.53 2.17 -3.53
C ALA A 212 9.81 3.29 -4.55
N GLU A 213 10.25 2.90 -5.74
CA GLU A 213 10.56 3.80 -6.85
C GLU A 213 10.23 3.19 -8.22
N GLY A 214 10.36 3.99 -9.27
CA GLY A 214 10.26 3.54 -10.66
C GLY A 214 8.86 3.67 -11.28
N LEU A 215 8.73 3.09 -12.47
CA LEU A 215 7.53 3.14 -13.30
C LEU A 215 6.56 2.01 -12.92
N ARG A 216 5.26 2.25 -13.04
CA ARG A 216 4.20 1.28 -12.78
C ARG A 216 3.13 1.34 -13.87
N PRO A 217 2.58 0.19 -14.29
CA PRO A 217 1.45 0.17 -15.19
C PRO A 217 0.16 0.58 -14.47
N MET A 218 -0.74 1.24 -15.18
CA MET A 218 -2.09 1.57 -14.69
C MET A 218 -3.12 0.48 -15.03
N LEU A 219 -2.83 -0.37 -16.02
CA LEU A 219 -3.74 -1.42 -16.51
C LEU A 219 -5.14 -0.83 -16.86
N TRP A 220 -6.21 -1.52 -16.50
CA TRP A 220 -7.60 -1.09 -16.68
C TRP A 220 -7.96 0.22 -15.95
N ALA A 221 -7.11 0.75 -15.06
CA ALA A 221 -7.32 2.07 -14.45
C ALA A 221 -7.04 3.24 -15.41
N SER A 222 -6.33 2.99 -16.52
CA SER A 222 -5.94 3.98 -17.52
C SER A 222 -7.09 4.90 -17.99
N PRO A 223 -8.26 4.39 -18.44
CA PRO A 223 -9.38 5.24 -18.85
C PRO A 223 -9.88 6.17 -17.73
N TYR A 224 -9.97 5.68 -16.49
CA TYR A 224 -10.42 6.48 -15.35
C TYR A 224 -9.47 7.63 -15.03
N VAL A 225 -8.15 7.36 -14.99
CA VAL A 225 -7.15 8.40 -14.72
C VAL A 225 -7.08 9.40 -15.88
N LYS A 226 -7.17 8.92 -17.12
CA LYS A 226 -7.16 9.77 -18.33
C LYS A 226 -8.37 10.71 -18.37
N GLU A 227 -9.56 10.20 -18.03
CA GLU A 227 -10.79 10.99 -17.93
C GLU A 227 -10.63 12.12 -16.90
N TRP A 228 -10.17 11.77 -15.70
CA TRP A 228 -9.90 12.75 -14.64
C TRP A 228 -8.92 13.83 -15.09
N VAL A 229 -7.75 13.44 -15.60
CA VAL A 229 -6.68 14.37 -16.00
C VAL A 229 -7.13 15.30 -17.12
N ASN A 230 -7.77 14.76 -18.16
CA ASN A 230 -8.06 15.54 -19.36
C ASN A 230 -9.31 16.41 -19.21
N ASN A 231 -10.34 15.92 -18.52
CA ASN A 231 -11.67 16.55 -18.57
C ASN A 231 -12.06 17.26 -17.27
N HIS A 232 -11.53 16.86 -16.12
CA HIS A 232 -12.03 17.33 -14.81
C HIS A 232 -10.97 17.98 -13.92
N HIS A 233 -9.68 17.73 -14.17
CA HIS A 233 -8.61 18.25 -13.33
C HIS A 233 -8.48 19.79 -13.43
N PRO A 234 -8.60 20.54 -12.32
CA PRO A 234 -8.68 22.01 -12.34
C PRO A 234 -7.38 22.72 -12.76
N LYS A 235 -6.25 22.00 -12.72
CA LYS A 235 -4.92 22.51 -13.07
C LYS A 235 -4.22 21.65 -14.12
N ARG A 236 -4.97 21.08 -15.08
CA ARG A 236 -4.46 20.07 -16.02
C ARG A 236 -3.24 20.51 -16.86
N GLU A 237 -3.06 21.81 -17.06
CA GLU A 237 -1.92 22.37 -17.81
C GLU A 237 -0.66 22.55 -16.93
N GLU A 238 -0.78 22.47 -15.60
CA GLU A 238 0.32 22.67 -14.66
C GLU A 238 1.00 21.32 -14.36
N LYS A 239 2.07 20.99 -15.09
CA LYS A 239 2.78 19.69 -14.95
C LYS A 239 3.21 19.32 -13.52
N GLU A 240 3.57 20.30 -12.70
CA GLU A 240 3.97 20.08 -11.29
C GLU A 240 2.78 19.98 -10.33
N ALA A 241 1.55 20.18 -10.79
CA ALA A 241 0.37 20.07 -9.95
C ALA A 241 0.17 18.62 -9.47
N PRO A 242 -0.38 18.42 -8.26
CA PRO A 242 -0.78 17.10 -7.77
C PRO A 242 -1.71 16.40 -8.78
N LEU A 243 -1.47 15.12 -9.07
CA LEU A 243 -2.37 14.30 -9.88
C LEU A 243 -3.78 14.24 -9.25
N PHE A 244 -3.85 14.05 -7.94
CA PHE A 244 -5.09 14.07 -7.18
C PHE A 244 -5.13 15.26 -6.23
N CYS A 245 -6.11 16.14 -6.44
CA CYS A 245 -6.17 17.43 -5.77
C CYS A 245 -7.52 17.71 -5.10
N CYS A 246 -7.54 18.74 -4.25
CA CYS A 246 -8.75 19.30 -3.68
C CYS A 246 -9.64 19.88 -4.79
N LYS A 247 -10.93 19.49 -4.82
CA LYS A 247 -11.91 19.99 -5.79
C LYS A 247 -12.73 21.18 -5.29
N ARG A 248 -12.55 21.57 -4.04
CA ARG A 248 -13.25 22.69 -3.39
C ARG A 248 -12.24 23.44 -2.53
N SER A 249 -12.49 24.72 -2.32
CA SER A 249 -11.76 25.52 -1.34
C SER A 249 -12.42 25.40 0.04
N GLY A 250 -11.61 25.42 1.08
CA GLY A 250 -12.03 25.47 2.47
C GLY A 250 -11.16 26.45 3.25
N HIS A 251 -11.25 26.42 4.58
CA HIS A 251 -10.53 27.38 5.43
C HIS A 251 -8.99 27.32 5.28
N ASN A 252 -8.43 26.13 5.02
CA ASN A 252 -6.98 25.86 5.05
C ASN A 252 -6.45 25.20 3.77
N TYR A 253 -7.23 25.19 2.69
CA TYR A 253 -6.91 24.60 1.40
C TYR A 253 -7.75 25.22 0.27
N SER A 254 -7.22 25.20 -0.94
CA SER A 254 -7.87 25.72 -2.15
C SER A 254 -8.06 24.63 -3.20
N VAL A 255 -8.88 24.92 -4.22
CA VAL A 255 -8.98 24.07 -5.42
C VAL A 255 -7.59 23.89 -6.05
N GLY A 256 -7.24 22.65 -6.38
CA GLY A 256 -5.95 22.29 -6.97
C GLY A 256 -4.82 22.08 -5.94
N ASP A 257 -5.08 22.26 -4.64
CA ASP A 257 -4.12 21.89 -3.59
C ASP A 257 -3.96 20.37 -3.47
N PRO A 258 -2.80 19.88 -3.04
CA PRO A 258 -2.56 18.45 -2.86
C PRO A 258 -3.46 17.86 -1.77
N LEU A 259 -3.95 16.64 -2.00
CA LEU A 259 -4.67 15.88 -0.98
C LEU A 259 -3.71 15.38 0.10
N SER A 260 -4.04 15.65 1.37
CA SER A 260 -3.36 14.97 2.49
C SER A 260 -3.81 13.51 2.60
N TYR A 261 -3.02 12.68 3.29
CA TYR A 261 -3.40 11.29 3.60
C TYR A 261 -4.81 11.19 4.23
N GLU A 262 -5.11 12.08 5.18
CA GLU A 262 -6.40 12.16 5.85
C GLU A 262 -7.54 12.54 4.89
N ALA A 263 -7.25 13.37 3.88
CA ALA A 263 -8.24 13.75 2.87
C ALA A 263 -8.59 12.57 1.96
N ILE A 264 -7.59 11.75 1.59
CA ILE A 264 -7.82 10.51 0.84
C ILE A 264 -8.65 9.53 1.66
N ARG A 265 -8.32 9.33 2.94
CA ARG A 265 -9.10 8.47 3.84
C ARG A 265 -10.58 8.90 3.88
N ARG A 266 -10.85 10.20 4.03
CA ARG A 266 -12.22 10.74 4.03
C ARG A 266 -12.94 10.62 2.69
N ILE A 267 -12.21 10.59 1.57
CA ILE A 267 -12.80 10.30 0.26
C ILE A 267 -13.31 8.87 0.25
N ILE A 268 -12.49 7.92 0.70
CA ILE A 268 -12.86 6.50 0.78
C ILE A 268 -14.05 6.27 1.72
N GLU A 269 -14.01 6.85 2.92
CA GLU A 269 -15.11 6.75 3.90
C GLU A 269 -16.43 7.25 3.30
N ARG A 270 -16.41 8.39 2.61
CA ARG A 270 -17.60 8.94 1.95
C ARG A 270 -18.09 8.08 0.79
N VAL A 271 -17.18 7.51 -0.01
CA VAL A 271 -17.58 6.63 -1.12
C VAL A 271 -18.21 5.35 -0.57
N CYS A 272 -17.62 4.74 0.46
CA CYS A 272 -18.20 3.55 1.10
C CYS A 272 -19.58 3.86 1.71
N GLU A 273 -19.72 4.97 2.42
CA GLU A 273 -20.99 5.42 2.99
C GLU A 273 -22.07 5.60 1.91
N LYS A 274 -21.74 6.23 0.79
CA LYS A 274 -22.68 6.41 -0.34
C LYS A 274 -23.02 5.10 -1.05
N ALA A 275 -22.07 4.17 -1.09
CA ALA A 275 -22.22 2.86 -1.71
C ALA A 275 -22.92 1.83 -0.80
N ASP A 276 -23.35 2.24 0.40
CA ASP A 276 -23.94 1.37 1.42
C ASP A 276 -23.01 0.20 1.81
N ILE A 277 -21.71 0.51 1.95
CA ILE A 277 -20.67 -0.43 2.38
C ILE A 277 -20.31 -0.12 3.84
N ASP A 278 -20.18 -1.15 4.66
CA ASP A 278 -19.88 -1.01 6.08
C ASP A 278 -18.65 -0.14 6.34
N SER A 279 -18.77 0.77 7.31
CA SER A 279 -17.75 1.76 7.61
C SER A 279 -16.42 1.16 8.09
N ASP A 280 -16.43 -0.05 8.66
CA ASP A 280 -15.22 -0.77 9.08
C ASP A 280 -14.39 -1.26 7.87
N LYS A 281 -15.04 -1.42 6.71
CA LYS A 281 -14.40 -1.73 5.44
C LYS A 281 -13.77 -0.51 4.76
N ALA A 282 -14.05 0.71 5.19
CA ALA A 282 -13.50 1.94 4.59
C ALA A 282 -12.01 2.19 4.94
N GLN A 283 -11.16 1.19 4.74
CA GLN A 283 -9.73 1.23 5.08
C GLN A 283 -8.86 1.18 3.83
N THR A 284 -7.91 2.11 3.76
CA THR A 284 -6.91 2.20 2.68
C THR A 284 -6.13 0.89 2.45
N HIS A 285 -5.92 0.09 3.50
CA HIS A 285 -5.23 -1.20 3.39
C HIS A 285 -6.07 -2.27 2.68
N ARG A 286 -7.41 -2.21 2.76
CA ARG A 286 -8.31 -3.17 2.09
C ARG A 286 -8.22 -3.05 0.57
N PHE A 287 -8.06 -1.84 0.02
CA PHE A 287 -7.77 -1.64 -1.42
C PHE A 287 -6.51 -2.37 -1.85
N ARG A 288 -5.44 -2.27 -1.03
CA ARG A 288 -4.19 -2.97 -1.29
C ARG A 288 -4.33 -4.48 -1.16
N HIS A 289 -5.04 -4.98 -0.15
CA HIS A 289 -5.32 -6.42 -0.01
C HIS A 289 -6.11 -6.96 -1.20
N THR A 290 -7.13 -6.23 -1.62
CA THR A 290 -7.96 -6.54 -2.80
C THR A 290 -7.11 -6.61 -4.07
N ALA A 291 -6.25 -5.60 -4.30
CA ALA A 291 -5.34 -5.57 -5.45
C ALA A 291 -4.36 -6.75 -5.45
N ILE A 292 -3.73 -7.05 -4.31
CA ILE A 292 -2.75 -8.15 -4.21
C ILE A 292 -3.42 -9.51 -4.40
N ARG A 293 -4.56 -9.77 -3.75
CA ARG A 293 -5.31 -11.02 -3.96
C ARG A 293 -5.71 -11.19 -5.42
N ARG A 294 -6.11 -10.10 -6.10
CA ARG A 294 -6.39 -10.12 -7.52
C ARG A 294 -5.16 -10.41 -8.38
N MET A 295 -4.00 -9.82 -8.06
CA MET A 295 -2.75 -10.14 -8.76
C MET A 295 -2.37 -11.62 -8.62
N ILE A 296 -2.57 -12.22 -7.44
CA ILE A 296 -2.35 -13.65 -7.21
C ILE A 296 -3.28 -14.47 -8.09
N ARG A 297 -4.58 -14.14 -8.11
CA ARG A 297 -5.58 -14.81 -8.95
C ARG A 297 -5.34 -14.61 -10.46
N ASP A 298 -4.75 -13.48 -10.85
CA ASP A 298 -4.32 -13.22 -12.23
C ASP A 298 -3.04 -13.99 -12.60
N GLY A 299 -2.42 -14.73 -11.67
CA GLY A 299 -1.25 -15.58 -11.92
C GLY A 299 0.10 -14.88 -11.85
N LEU A 300 0.19 -13.70 -11.22
CA LEU A 300 1.47 -12.98 -11.13
C LEU A 300 2.45 -13.65 -10.17
N THR A 301 3.73 -13.63 -10.56
CA THR A 301 4.85 -14.05 -9.72
C THR A 301 5.02 -13.13 -8.50
N GLU A 302 5.62 -13.65 -7.43
CA GLU A 302 5.94 -12.85 -6.23
C GLU A 302 6.77 -11.60 -6.57
N GLN A 303 7.74 -11.73 -7.48
CA GLN A 303 8.58 -10.62 -7.93
C GLN A 303 7.77 -9.53 -8.63
N GLN A 304 6.86 -9.89 -9.54
CA GLN A 304 5.97 -8.94 -10.21
C GLN A 304 5.03 -8.25 -9.21
N ILE A 305 4.45 -9.00 -8.27
CA ILE A 305 3.60 -8.42 -7.22
C ILE A 305 4.40 -7.42 -6.40
N CYS A 306 5.57 -7.83 -5.87
CA CYS A 306 6.47 -6.97 -5.09
C CYS A 306 6.84 -5.69 -5.86
N PHE A 307 7.19 -5.83 -7.14
CA PHE A 307 7.45 -4.69 -8.02
C PHE A 307 6.24 -3.77 -8.08
N ILE A 308 5.07 -4.27 -8.51
CA ILE A 308 3.86 -3.47 -8.72
C ILE A 308 3.48 -2.73 -7.44
N VAL A 309 3.47 -3.40 -6.30
CA VAL A 309 2.99 -2.82 -5.04
C VAL A 309 4.05 -2.03 -4.25
N GLY A 310 5.29 -1.98 -4.74
CA GLY A 310 6.39 -1.24 -4.11
C GLY A 310 6.89 -1.89 -2.82
N TRP A 311 7.11 -3.21 -2.85
CA TRP A 311 7.87 -3.95 -1.86
C TRP A 311 9.29 -4.23 -2.36
N HIS A 312 10.21 -4.47 -1.43
CA HIS A 312 11.53 -5.03 -1.75
C HIS A 312 11.35 -6.47 -2.24
N GLU A 313 12.24 -6.97 -3.09
CA GLU A 313 12.14 -8.31 -3.67
C GLU A 313 12.09 -9.40 -2.59
N ASP A 314 12.96 -9.30 -1.57
CA ASP A 314 12.97 -10.21 -0.40
C ASP A 314 11.86 -9.96 0.64
N SER A 315 10.78 -9.27 0.27
CA SER A 315 9.73 -8.93 1.23
C SER A 315 8.85 -10.13 1.56
N SER A 316 9.01 -10.66 2.77
CA SER A 316 8.12 -11.70 3.32
C SER A 316 6.65 -11.28 3.56
N GLN A 317 6.19 -10.17 2.99
CA GLN A 317 4.82 -9.68 3.14
C GLN A 317 3.80 -10.51 2.34
N LEU A 318 4.21 -11.13 1.23
CA LEU A 318 3.32 -11.97 0.42
C LEU A 318 2.89 -13.25 1.15
N SER A 319 3.70 -13.76 2.09
CA SER A 319 3.36 -14.91 2.95
C SER A 319 2.02 -14.79 3.69
N ARG A 320 1.51 -13.56 3.90
CA ARG A 320 0.21 -13.32 4.54
C ARG A 320 -0.98 -13.77 3.70
N TYR A 321 -0.78 -13.97 2.39
CA TYR A 321 -1.81 -14.36 1.43
C TYR A 321 -1.74 -15.85 1.04
N GLY A 322 -0.85 -16.63 1.66
CA GLY A 322 -0.55 -18.01 1.23
C GLY A 322 -1.76 -18.93 1.10
N SER A 323 -2.82 -18.76 1.91
CA SER A 323 -4.02 -19.59 1.78
C SER A 323 -4.73 -19.41 0.42
N LEU A 324 -4.74 -18.19 -0.13
CA LEU A 324 -5.30 -17.96 -1.46
C LEU A 324 -4.42 -18.59 -2.53
N SER A 325 -3.09 -18.56 -2.36
CA SER A 325 -2.17 -19.20 -3.30
C SER A 325 -2.40 -20.71 -3.34
N ASP A 326 -2.66 -21.34 -2.20
CA ASP A 326 -3.00 -22.77 -2.12
C ASP A 326 -4.34 -23.08 -2.81
N GLU A 327 -5.39 -22.30 -2.54
CA GLU A 327 -6.72 -22.43 -3.17
C GLU A 327 -6.66 -22.19 -4.68
N THR A 328 -5.94 -21.15 -5.12
CA THR A 328 -5.75 -20.84 -6.54
C THR A 328 -4.99 -21.97 -7.23
N HIS A 329 -3.93 -22.49 -6.61
CA HIS A 329 -3.17 -23.61 -7.16
C HIS A 329 -4.02 -24.89 -7.25
N SER A 330 -4.84 -25.18 -6.24
CA SER A 330 -5.81 -26.28 -6.30
C SER A 330 -6.80 -26.08 -7.44
N SER A 331 -7.34 -24.86 -7.57
CA SER A 331 -8.29 -24.50 -8.63
C SER A 331 -7.69 -24.62 -10.03
N ASP A 332 -6.44 -24.19 -10.22
CA ASP A 332 -5.73 -24.27 -11.49
C ASP A 332 -5.48 -25.74 -11.88
N ILE A 333 -5.12 -26.59 -10.90
CA ILE A 333 -5.01 -28.05 -11.08
C ILE A 333 -6.36 -28.65 -11.44
N GLU A 334 -7.43 -28.31 -10.70
CA GLU A 334 -8.79 -28.80 -10.97
C GLU A 334 -9.29 -28.40 -12.36
N GLU A 335 -8.96 -27.18 -12.82
CA GLU A 335 -9.27 -26.69 -14.17
C GLU A 335 -8.50 -27.47 -15.24
N GLU A 336 -7.20 -27.77 -15.03
CA GLU A 336 -6.41 -28.64 -15.91
C GLU A 336 -7.05 -30.03 -16.08
N TYR A 337 -7.69 -30.55 -15.02
CA TYR A 337 -8.38 -31.85 -15.04
C TYR A 337 -9.88 -31.75 -15.40
N GLY A 338 -10.40 -30.56 -15.70
CA GLY A 338 -11.82 -30.36 -16.08
C GLY A 338 -12.81 -30.62 -14.93
N LEU A 339 -12.39 -30.45 -13.68
CA LEU A 339 -13.16 -30.78 -12.47
C LEU A 339 -13.78 -29.57 -11.76
N ARG A 340 -13.65 -28.37 -12.34
CA ARG A 340 -14.04 -27.12 -11.69
C ARG A 340 -15.56 -26.88 -11.72
N GLU A 341 -16.16 -26.68 -10.56
CA GLU A 341 -17.48 -26.05 -10.43
C GLU A 341 -17.32 -24.53 -10.31
N GLU A 342 -18.14 -23.76 -11.04
CA GLU A 342 -18.12 -22.29 -11.01
C GLU A 342 -18.93 -21.79 -9.82
N GLU A 343 -18.29 -21.32 -8.73
CA GLU A 343 -18.88 -20.34 -7.81
C GLU A 343 -17.86 -19.86 -6.76
N GLU A 344 -17.22 -18.72 -7.02
CA GLU A 344 -16.67 -17.84 -5.99
C GLU A 344 -17.14 -16.41 -6.28
N GLU A 345 -17.59 -15.69 -5.25
CA GLU A 345 -17.77 -14.24 -5.36
C GLU A 345 -16.44 -13.59 -5.79
N GLY A 346 -16.50 -12.75 -6.84
CA GLY A 346 -15.32 -12.08 -7.36
C GLY A 346 -14.67 -11.15 -6.33
N ILE A 347 -13.33 -11.12 -6.29
CA ILE A 347 -12.55 -10.18 -5.47
C ILE A 347 -12.18 -8.97 -6.33
N GLY A 348 -12.48 -7.77 -5.84
CA GLY A 348 -12.20 -6.52 -6.54
C GLY A 348 -13.05 -6.33 -7.81
N PRO A 349 -12.67 -5.42 -8.71
CA PRO A 349 -13.54 -5.02 -9.80
C PRO A 349 -13.73 -6.15 -10.81
N SER A 350 -15.00 -6.46 -11.08
CA SER A 350 -15.45 -7.21 -12.25
C SER A 350 -15.95 -6.23 -13.31
N PHE A 351 -15.73 -6.54 -14.58
CA PHE A 351 -16.14 -5.69 -15.70
C PHE A 351 -17.16 -6.44 -16.55
N ASP A 352 -18.43 -6.08 -16.43
CA ASP A 352 -19.46 -6.56 -17.36
C ASP A 352 -19.24 -5.97 -18.75
N ASN A 353 -18.82 -4.70 -18.80
CA ASN A 353 -18.45 -3.97 -20.01
C ASN A 353 -17.04 -3.39 -19.89
N CYS A 354 -16.35 -3.24 -21.03
CA CYS A 354 -15.04 -2.62 -21.07
C CYS A 354 -15.10 -1.16 -20.57
N PRO A 355 -14.30 -0.77 -19.57
CA PRO A 355 -14.35 0.58 -19.01
C PRO A 355 -13.80 1.67 -19.95
N LYS A 356 -13.28 1.29 -21.12
CA LYS A 356 -12.81 2.23 -22.15
C LYS A 356 -13.80 2.39 -23.31
N CYS A 357 -14.29 1.29 -23.87
CA CYS A 357 -15.09 1.30 -25.11
C CYS A 357 -16.49 0.70 -24.96
N ASP A 358 -16.87 0.31 -23.74
CA ASP A 358 -18.19 -0.23 -23.39
C ASP A 358 -18.56 -1.54 -24.09
N THR A 359 -17.59 -2.20 -24.75
CA THR A 359 -17.80 -3.53 -25.33
C THR A 359 -18.20 -4.52 -24.23
N PRO A 360 -19.29 -5.29 -24.41
CA PRO A 360 -19.68 -6.34 -23.48
C PRO A 360 -18.56 -7.37 -23.30
N LEU A 361 -18.22 -7.66 -22.05
CA LEU A 361 -17.21 -8.63 -21.62
C LEU A 361 -17.84 -9.81 -20.88
N SER A 362 -19.06 -9.66 -20.37
CA SER A 362 -19.80 -10.68 -19.62
C SER A 362 -20.03 -11.98 -20.39
N GLU A 363 -20.02 -11.92 -21.73
CA GLU A 363 -20.19 -13.07 -22.61
C GLU A 363 -18.86 -13.79 -22.92
N LEU A 364 -17.72 -13.26 -22.46
CA LEU A 364 -16.39 -13.79 -22.70
C LEU A 364 -15.85 -14.51 -21.46
N THR A 365 -15.23 -15.67 -21.65
CA THR A 365 -14.62 -16.44 -20.57
C THR A 365 -13.33 -15.75 -20.08
N LYS A 366 -13.43 -15.00 -18.97
CA LYS A 366 -12.30 -14.37 -18.25
C LYS A 366 -11.27 -13.65 -19.15
N PRO A 367 -11.67 -12.71 -20.03
CA PRO A 367 -10.76 -12.09 -21.00
C PRO A 367 -9.62 -11.31 -20.33
N ALA A 368 -8.38 -11.52 -20.77
CA ALA A 368 -7.22 -10.73 -20.32
C ALA A 368 -7.20 -9.32 -20.93
N TYR A 369 -7.81 -9.16 -22.11
CA TYR A 369 -7.89 -7.93 -22.88
C TYR A 369 -9.31 -7.66 -23.36
N CYS A 370 -9.66 -6.38 -23.55
CA CYS A 370 -10.84 -6.05 -24.32
C CYS A 370 -10.60 -6.37 -25.81
N PRO A 371 -11.42 -7.23 -26.44
CA PRO A 371 -11.20 -7.62 -27.84
C PRO A 371 -11.39 -6.47 -28.83
N SER A 372 -12.23 -5.50 -28.49
CA SER A 372 -12.52 -4.36 -29.37
C SER A 372 -11.43 -3.28 -29.31
N CYS A 373 -11.00 -2.90 -28.11
CA CYS A 373 -10.12 -1.75 -27.93
C CYS A 373 -8.73 -2.07 -27.40
N GLY A 374 -8.41 -3.31 -27.01
CA GLY A 374 -7.08 -3.68 -26.53
C GLY A 374 -6.72 -3.15 -25.13
N LEU A 375 -7.72 -2.76 -24.32
CA LEU A 375 -7.46 -2.39 -22.92
C LEU A 375 -7.07 -3.64 -22.12
N PRO A 376 -5.94 -3.65 -21.39
CA PRO A 376 -5.59 -4.75 -20.49
C PRO A 376 -6.56 -4.79 -19.30
N LEU A 377 -7.27 -5.89 -19.15
CA LEU A 377 -8.28 -6.11 -18.10
C LEU A 377 -7.68 -6.82 -16.88
N LYS A 378 -6.70 -7.71 -17.08
CA LYS A 378 -5.95 -8.45 -16.04
C LYS A 378 -4.51 -7.96 -15.90
N HIS A 379 -3.85 -8.31 -14.81
CA HIS A 379 -2.42 -7.99 -14.62
C HIS A 379 -1.50 -8.87 -15.50
N SER A 380 -1.87 -10.14 -15.73
CA SER A 380 -1.12 -11.07 -16.59
C SER A 380 -1.09 -10.67 -18.05
N ALA A 381 -2.04 -9.82 -18.45
CA ALA A 381 -2.14 -9.27 -19.79
C ALA A 381 -0.76 -8.75 -20.27
N GLU A 382 -0.09 -7.91 -19.49
CA GLU A 382 1.19 -7.30 -19.91
C GLU A 382 2.34 -8.31 -20.07
N GLU A 383 2.32 -9.41 -19.33
CA GLU A 383 3.31 -10.48 -19.46
C GLU A 383 3.09 -11.27 -20.75
N THR A 384 1.84 -11.60 -21.07
CA THR A 384 1.50 -12.29 -22.32
C THR A 384 1.92 -11.48 -23.55
N GLU A 385 1.79 -10.17 -23.50
CA GLU A 385 2.30 -9.31 -24.57
C GLU A 385 3.82 -9.24 -24.64
N LYS A 386 4.50 -9.20 -23.49
CA LYS A 386 5.96 -9.23 -23.45
C LYS A 386 6.49 -10.54 -24.03
N GLN A 387 5.85 -11.66 -23.70
CA GLN A 387 6.16 -12.98 -24.24
C GLN A 387 5.94 -13.00 -25.75
N ILE A 388 4.80 -12.52 -26.25
CA ILE A 388 4.55 -12.43 -27.70
C ILE A 388 5.56 -11.52 -28.40
N GLU A 389 5.92 -10.38 -27.81
CA GLU A 389 6.94 -9.49 -28.37
C GLU A 389 8.32 -10.16 -28.40
N GLU A 390 8.67 -10.92 -27.35
CA GLU A 390 9.89 -11.73 -27.28
C GLU A 390 9.86 -12.84 -28.33
N ASP A 391 8.76 -13.59 -28.46
CA ASP A 391 8.58 -14.68 -29.44
C ASP A 391 8.62 -14.18 -30.88
N ILE A 392 7.97 -13.04 -31.17
CA ILE A 392 8.05 -12.38 -32.49
C ILE A 392 9.48 -11.92 -32.76
N THR A 393 10.18 -11.38 -31.75
CA THR A 393 11.56 -10.92 -31.89
C THR A 393 12.52 -12.10 -32.06
N GLU A 394 12.32 -13.19 -31.33
CA GLU A 394 13.09 -14.42 -31.46
C GLU A 394 12.86 -15.06 -32.84
N SER A 395 11.61 -15.14 -33.30
CA SER A 395 11.26 -15.59 -34.65
C SER A 395 11.92 -14.72 -35.73
N ALA A 396 11.99 -13.39 -35.52
CA ALA A 396 12.69 -12.48 -36.42
C ALA A 396 14.22 -12.71 -36.43
N ILE A 397 14.79 -13.12 -35.30
CA ILE A 397 16.22 -13.45 -35.17
C ILE A 397 16.52 -14.80 -35.85
N GLN A 398 15.61 -15.77 -35.73
CA GLN A 398 15.73 -17.12 -36.28
C GLN A 398 15.41 -17.20 -37.79
N ALA A 399 14.84 -16.16 -38.39
CA ALA A 399 14.59 -16.12 -39.83
C ALA A 399 15.91 -16.01 -40.63
N ASP A 400 16.21 -17.05 -41.41
CA ASP A 400 17.46 -17.19 -42.19
C ASP A 400 17.53 -16.28 -43.44
N THR A 401 16.42 -15.65 -43.84
CA THR A 401 16.34 -14.81 -45.04
C THR A 401 15.88 -13.40 -44.70
N GLU A 402 16.37 -12.40 -45.45
CA GLU A 402 15.93 -11.00 -45.25
C GLU A 402 14.44 -10.82 -45.57
N GLU A 403 13.89 -11.57 -46.54
CA GLU A 403 12.44 -11.60 -46.79
C GLU A 403 11.64 -12.13 -45.60
N GLY A 404 12.14 -13.16 -44.91
CA GLY A 404 11.52 -13.69 -43.69
C GLY A 404 11.55 -12.67 -42.55
N LYS A 405 12.65 -11.93 -42.38
CA LYS A 405 12.75 -10.86 -41.38
C LYS A 405 11.83 -9.69 -41.68
N ASP A 406 11.72 -9.29 -42.94
CA ASP A 406 10.83 -8.20 -43.37
C ASP A 406 9.36 -8.60 -43.19
N THR A 407 9.00 -9.85 -43.50
CA THR A 407 7.64 -10.38 -43.26
C THR A 407 7.28 -10.35 -41.76
N ILE A 408 8.23 -10.69 -40.88
CA ILE A 408 7.99 -10.66 -39.42
C ILE A 408 7.92 -9.22 -38.90
N ARG A 409 8.68 -8.28 -39.48
CA ARG A 409 8.55 -6.83 -39.17
C ARG A 409 7.21 -6.28 -39.62
N GLU A 410 6.74 -6.65 -40.81
CA GLU A 410 5.42 -6.28 -41.31
C GLU A 410 4.30 -6.87 -40.44
N LEU A 411 4.43 -8.13 -40.02
CA LEU A 411 3.51 -8.75 -39.08
C LEU A 411 3.49 -8.01 -37.74
N LYS A 412 4.65 -7.64 -37.20
CA LYS A 412 4.74 -6.85 -35.96
C LYS A 412 4.05 -5.50 -36.11
N GLN A 413 4.34 -4.78 -37.18
CA GLN A 413 3.71 -3.49 -37.46
C GLN A 413 2.19 -3.64 -37.64
N PHE A 414 1.75 -4.69 -38.34
CA PHE A 414 0.34 -4.98 -38.54
C PHE A 414 -0.38 -5.33 -37.23
N LEU A 415 0.25 -6.08 -36.33
CA LEU A 415 -0.30 -6.40 -35.01
C LEU A 415 -0.36 -5.18 -34.09
N ASP A 416 0.62 -4.28 -34.17
CA ASP A 416 0.61 -3.00 -33.45
C ASP A 416 -0.51 -2.07 -33.97
N GLU A 417 -0.76 -2.07 -35.28
CA GLU A 417 -1.83 -1.31 -35.93
C GLU A 417 -3.23 -1.96 -35.74
N ASN A 418 -3.31 -3.25 -35.40
CA ASN A 418 -4.56 -4.00 -35.20
C ASN A 418 -4.59 -4.73 -33.84
N PRO A 419 -4.78 -4.00 -32.72
CA PRO A 419 -4.77 -4.58 -31.38
C PRO A 419 -5.79 -5.71 -31.18
N SER A 420 -6.91 -5.70 -31.90
CA SER A 420 -7.93 -6.76 -31.84
C SER A 420 -7.42 -8.12 -32.35
N LEU A 421 -6.59 -8.15 -33.40
CA LEU A 421 -6.00 -9.37 -33.96
C LEU A 421 -4.87 -9.90 -33.08
N LYS A 422 -4.08 -9.00 -32.48
CA LYS A 422 -3.10 -9.36 -31.44
C LYS A 422 -3.76 -10.07 -30.26
N ASN A 423 -5.01 -9.71 -29.94
CA ASN A 423 -5.77 -10.33 -28.84
C ASN A 423 -6.35 -11.70 -29.17
N GLU A 424 -6.75 -11.98 -30.42
CA GLU A 424 -7.15 -13.34 -30.83
C GLU A 424 -5.98 -14.32 -30.68
N LEU A 425 -4.75 -13.88 -30.95
CA LEU A 425 -3.54 -14.67 -30.73
C LEU A 425 -3.18 -14.86 -29.24
N ILE A 426 -3.69 -14.01 -28.35
CA ILE A 426 -3.50 -14.06 -26.89
C ILE A 426 -4.57 -14.92 -26.19
N GLY A 427 -5.70 -15.14 -26.87
CA GLY A 427 -6.92 -15.71 -26.28
C GLY A 427 -7.20 -17.20 -26.57
N GLU A 428 -6.28 -17.91 -27.23
CA GLU A 428 -6.20 -19.38 -27.23
C GLU A 428 -5.28 -19.84 -26.11
#